data_AF-A0A4R2QFC0-F1
#
_entry.id   AF-A0A4R2QFC0-F1
#
_cell.length_a   1.000
_cell.length_b   1.000
_cell.length_c   1.000
_cell.angle_alpha   90.00
_cell.angle_beta   90.00
_cell.angle_gamma   90.00
#
_symmetry.space_group_name_H-M   'P 1'
#
loop_
_entity.id
_entity.type
_entity.pdbx_description
1 polymer ?
#
loop_
_entity_poly.entity_id
_entity_poly.type
_entity_poly.pdbx_seq_one_letter_code
_entity_poly.pdbx_strand_id
1 'polypeptide(L)'
;MSGWDQVQRRHQLIYRVAEQVANDGTAALAGWRPAIVAEYGELSTFLCDAQRRYDEAVRARLDLLLELDQPRTTEALAKIRAEVDRAYPNLTRMLHTLANHSALPTGTSTLAASGIGRDSPGSRICSRPTSVRPAFARPAAGDG
;
A
#
# COMPACT_ATOMS: atom_id res chain seq x y z
N MET A 1 2.08 -8.41 22.62
CA MET A 1 1.25 -8.36 21.39
C MET A 1 2.08 -8.91 20.25
N SER A 2 1.56 -9.90 19.53
CA SER A 2 2.30 -10.50 18.44
C SER A 2 2.37 -9.54 17.24
N GLY A 3 3.37 -9.70 16.38
CA GLY A 3 3.43 -8.94 15.12
C GLY A 3 2.19 -9.19 14.23
N TRP A 4 1.55 -10.34 14.37
CA TRP A 4 0.34 -10.70 13.62
C TRP A 4 -0.88 -9.88 14.03
N ASP A 5 -1.06 -9.64 15.33
CA ASP A 5 -2.17 -8.82 15.84
C ASP A 5 -2.10 -7.39 15.28
N GLN A 6 -0.88 -6.85 15.14
CA GLN A 6 -0.65 -5.54 14.58
C GLN A 6 -0.96 -5.48 13.07
N VAL A 7 -0.54 -6.49 12.31
CA VAL A 7 -0.86 -6.59 10.88
C VAL A 7 -2.37 -6.63 10.66
N GLN A 8 -3.08 -7.44 11.44
CA GLN A 8 -4.53 -7.58 11.35
C GLN A 8 -5.26 -6.27 11.70
N ARG A 9 -4.89 -5.60 12.80
CA ARG A 9 -5.49 -4.31 13.16
C ARG A 9 -5.26 -3.25 12.09
N ARG A 10 -4.04 -3.14 11.59
CA ARG A 10 -3.69 -2.23 10.49
C ARG A 10 -4.50 -2.49 9.23
N HIS A 11 -4.69 -3.77 8.89
CA HIS A 11 -5.52 -4.18 7.77
C HIS A 11 -6.98 -3.76 7.97
N GLN A 12 -7.59 -4.12 9.09
CA GLN A 12 -8.98 -3.75 9.38
C GLN A 12 -9.18 -2.23 9.39
N LEU A 13 -8.23 -1.48 9.96
CA LEU A 13 -8.30 -0.03 10.03
C LEU A 13 -8.31 0.62 8.64
N ILE A 14 -7.43 0.19 7.72
CA ILE A 14 -7.43 0.73 6.35
C ILE A 14 -8.77 0.54 5.66
N TYR A 15 -9.35 -0.67 5.73
CA TYR A 15 -10.60 -0.94 5.02
C TYR A 15 -11.81 -0.24 5.63
N ARG A 16 -11.88 -0.10 6.96
CA ARG A 16 -12.94 0.67 7.63
C ARG A 16 -12.87 2.16 7.32
N VAL A 17 -11.67 2.73 7.36
CA VAL A 17 -11.46 4.13 6.98
C VAL A 17 -11.81 4.34 5.51
N ALA A 18 -11.39 3.43 4.63
CA ALA A 18 -11.68 3.52 3.20
C ALA A 18 -13.18 3.45 2.91
N GLU A 19 -13.92 2.56 3.56
CA GLU A 19 -15.38 2.47 3.47
C GLU A 19 -16.05 3.77 3.93
N GLN A 20 -15.63 4.33 5.06
CA GLN A 20 -16.27 5.53 5.57
C GLN A 20 -15.93 6.78 4.77
N VAL A 21 -14.68 6.91 4.29
CA VAL A 21 -14.29 7.99 3.35
C VAL A 21 -15.03 7.84 2.02
N ALA A 22 -15.33 6.61 1.58
CA ALA A 22 -16.09 6.36 0.36
C ALA A 22 -17.55 6.83 0.44
N ASN A 23 -18.10 6.90 1.66
CA ASN A 23 -19.48 7.33 1.93
C ASN A 23 -19.56 8.82 2.32
N ASP A 24 -18.70 9.27 3.23
CA ASP A 24 -18.80 10.58 3.89
C ASP A 24 -17.72 11.58 3.38
N GLY A 25 -16.85 11.14 2.46
CA GLY A 25 -15.76 11.95 1.93
C GLY A 25 -14.63 12.18 2.94
N THR A 26 -13.85 13.25 2.73
CA THR A 26 -12.66 13.56 3.56
C THR A 26 -12.99 13.86 5.02
N ALA A 27 -14.22 14.28 5.32
CA ALA A 27 -14.67 14.60 6.68
C ALA A 27 -14.59 13.39 7.63
N ALA A 28 -14.76 12.17 7.11
CA ALA A 28 -14.64 10.93 7.90
C ALA A 28 -13.28 10.79 8.59
N LEU A 29 -12.20 11.31 7.99
CA LEU A 29 -10.85 11.18 8.54
C LEU A 29 -10.70 11.80 9.93
N ALA A 30 -11.48 12.83 10.26
CA ALA A 30 -11.43 13.48 11.57
C ALA A 30 -11.78 12.49 12.69
N GLY A 31 -12.80 11.65 12.50
CA GLY A 31 -13.22 10.64 13.47
C GLY A 31 -12.23 9.49 13.62
N TRP A 32 -11.48 9.16 12.56
CA TRP A 32 -10.50 8.07 12.57
C TRP A 32 -9.10 8.49 13.00
N ARG A 33 -8.81 9.80 13.09
CA ARG A 33 -7.48 10.32 13.40
C ARG A 33 -6.85 9.71 14.67
N PRO A 34 -7.57 9.54 15.80
CA PRO A 34 -6.97 8.91 16.99
C PRO A 34 -6.53 7.46 16.74
N ALA A 35 -7.34 6.66 16.04
CA ALA A 35 -7.01 5.27 15.72
C ALA A 35 -5.86 5.16 14.71
N ILE A 36 -5.86 6.05 13.71
CA ILE A 36 -4.78 6.17 12.72
C ILE A 36 -3.46 6.50 13.42
N VAL A 37 -3.44 7.50 14.30
CA VAL A 37 -2.23 7.89 15.06
C VAL A 37 -1.78 6.76 16.00
N ALA A 38 -2.71 6.05 16.65
CA ALA A 38 -2.36 4.93 17.52
C ALA A 38 -1.66 3.78 16.77
N GLU A 39 -2.10 3.45 15.55
CA GLU A 39 -1.57 2.31 14.79
C GLU A 39 -0.43 2.67 13.83
N TYR A 40 -0.42 3.90 13.31
CA TYR A 40 0.52 4.36 12.26
C TYR A 40 1.38 5.56 12.68
N GLY A 41 1.14 6.16 13.85
CA GLY A 41 1.81 7.37 14.32
C GLY A 41 1.28 8.66 13.67
N GLU A 42 1.07 8.64 12.35
CA GLU A 42 0.62 9.80 11.59
C GLU A 42 -0.21 9.41 10.36
N LEU A 43 -0.98 10.37 9.84
CA LEU A 43 -1.87 10.17 8.70
C LEU A 43 -1.12 9.87 7.41
N SER A 44 0.02 10.53 7.17
CA SER A 44 0.89 10.26 6.00
C SER A 44 1.34 8.80 5.94
N THR A 45 1.78 8.24 7.08
CA THR A 45 2.21 6.84 7.16
C THR A 45 1.04 5.89 6.86
N PHE A 46 -0.17 6.20 7.33
CA PHE A 46 -1.38 5.46 6.98
C PHE A 46 -1.70 5.52 5.47
N LEU A 47 -1.65 6.71 4.86
CA LEU A 47 -1.95 6.88 3.44
C LEU A 47 -0.89 6.23 2.55
N CYS A 48 0.39 6.29 2.92
CA CYS A 48 1.47 5.54 2.29
C CYS A 48 1.18 4.02 2.33
N ASP A 49 0.72 3.47 3.46
CA ASP A 49 0.40 2.04 3.55
C ASP A 49 -0.81 1.65 2.70
N ALA A 50 -1.84 2.51 2.65
CA ALA A 50 -3.00 2.32 1.78
C ALA A 50 -2.59 2.30 0.29
N GLN A 51 -1.77 3.26 -0.15
CA GLN A 51 -1.25 3.30 -1.51
C GLN A 51 -0.37 2.09 -1.82
N ARG A 52 0.52 1.71 -0.89
CA ARG A 52 1.38 0.53 -1.04
C ARG A 52 0.58 -0.74 -1.27
N ARG A 53 -0.51 -0.96 -0.51
CA ARG A 53 -1.38 -2.14 -0.67
C ARG A 53 -2.09 -2.16 -2.02
N TYR A 54 -2.54 -1.00 -2.50
CA TYR A 54 -3.10 -0.88 -3.84
C TYR A 54 -2.07 -1.24 -4.91
N ASP A 55 -0.85 -0.68 -4.81
CA ASP A 55 0.23 -0.96 -5.76
C ASP A 55 0.69 -2.43 -5.71
N GLU A 56 0.74 -3.04 -4.53
CA GLU A 56 1.00 -4.48 -4.36
C GLU A 56 -0.08 -5.34 -5.04
N ALA A 57 -1.36 -4.95 -4.94
CA ALA A 57 -2.46 -5.63 -5.62
C ALA A 57 -2.37 -5.53 -7.16
N VAL A 58 -1.93 -4.38 -7.69
CA VAL A 58 -1.66 -4.20 -9.12
C VAL A 58 -0.47 -5.05 -9.56
N ARG A 59 0.64 -5.05 -8.80
CA ARG A 59 1.83 -5.85 -9.10
C ARG A 59 1.53 -7.35 -9.12
N ALA A 60 0.79 -7.86 -8.14
CA ALA A 60 0.39 -9.26 -8.11
C ALA A 60 -0.38 -9.70 -9.38
N ARG A 61 -1.20 -8.82 -9.95
CA ARG A 61 -1.92 -9.08 -11.21
C ARG A 61 -1.02 -8.92 -12.45
N LEU A 62 -0.01 -8.05 -12.40
CA LEU A 62 1.01 -7.96 -13.44
C LEU A 62 1.91 -9.19 -13.49
N ASP A 63 2.23 -9.77 -12.33
CA ASP A 63 3.03 -11.00 -12.26
C ASP A 63 2.28 -12.17 -12.91
N LEU A 64 0.95 -12.24 -12.73
CA LEU A 64 0.12 -13.22 -13.45
C LEU A 64 0.15 -13.04 -14.98
N LEU A 65 0.20 -11.81 -15.50
CA LEU A 65 0.35 -11.60 -16.95
C LEU A 65 1.68 -12.11 -17.50
N LEU A 66 2.76 -12.00 -16.71
CA LEU A 66 4.06 -12.54 -17.09
C LEU A 66 4.03 -14.06 -17.16
N GLU A 67 3.41 -14.71 -16.18
CA GLU A 67 3.30 -16.18 -16.15
C GLU A 67 2.48 -16.71 -17.33
N LEU A 68 1.56 -15.91 -17.87
CA LEU A 68 0.72 -16.24 -19.02
C LEU A 68 1.33 -15.82 -20.38
N ASP A 69 2.59 -15.36 -20.40
CA ASP A 69 3.32 -14.89 -21.59
C ASP A 69 2.56 -13.82 -22.41
N GLN A 70 1.78 -12.98 -21.71
CA GLN A 70 1.01 -11.91 -22.36
C GLN A 70 1.83 -10.62 -22.48
N PRO A 71 1.70 -9.87 -23.60
CA PRO A 71 2.45 -8.64 -23.80
C PRO A 71 2.05 -7.56 -22.80
N ARG A 72 3.05 -6.91 -22.20
CA ARG A 72 2.87 -5.75 -21.31
C ARG A 72 2.57 -4.49 -22.11
N THR A 73 1.32 -4.34 -22.52
CA THR A 73 0.84 -3.12 -23.16
C THR A 73 0.30 -2.13 -22.14
N THR A 74 0.24 -0.85 -22.51
CA THR A 74 -0.44 0.18 -21.72
C THR A 74 -1.92 -0.14 -21.51
N GLU A 75 -2.56 -0.78 -22.49
CA GLU A 75 -3.92 -1.28 -22.41
C GLU A 75 -4.07 -2.40 -21.38
N ALA A 76 -3.15 -3.38 -21.36
CA ALA A 76 -3.15 -4.45 -20.37
C ALA A 76 -2.97 -3.90 -18.94
N LEU A 77 -2.11 -2.90 -18.77
CA LEU A 77 -1.94 -2.21 -17.49
C LEU A 77 -3.21 -1.45 -17.08
N ALA A 78 -3.87 -0.75 -18.00
CA ALA A 78 -5.12 -0.06 -17.73
C ALA A 78 -6.23 -1.04 -17.32
N LYS A 79 -6.29 -2.21 -17.98
CA LYS A 79 -7.23 -3.28 -17.64
C LYS A 79 -6.98 -3.83 -16.23
N ILE A 80 -5.73 -4.13 -15.87
CA ILE A 80 -5.39 -4.57 -14.52
C ILE A 80 -5.80 -3.53 -13.47
N ARG A 81 -5.49 -2.25 -13.71
CA ARG A 81 -5.90 -1.19 -12.78
C ARG A 81 -7.41 -1.17 -12.61
N ALA A 82 -8.17 -1.23 -13.71
CA ALA A 82 -9.63 -1.31 -13.66
C ALA A 82 -10.16 -2.57 -12.95
N GLU A 83 -9.43 -3.68 -12.97
CA GLU A 83 -9.76 -4.90 -12.21
C GLU A 83 -9.46 -4.74 -10.71
N VAL A 84 -8.31 -4.13 -10.35
CA VAL A 84 -7.99 -3.80 -8.96
C VAL A 84 -9.00 -2.80 -8.39
N ASP A 85 -9.38 -1.79 -9.17
CA ASP A 85 -10.37 -0.80 -8.77
C ASP A 85 -11.74 -1.43 -8.50
N ARG A 86 -12.13 -2.41 -9.31
CA ARG A 86 -13.35 -3.21 -9.08
C ARG A 86 -13.24 -4.11 -7.86
N ALA A 87 -12.07 -4.67 -7.58
CA ALA A 87 -11.84 -5.54 -6.42
C ALA A 87 -11.78 -4.76 -5.09
N TYR A 88 -11.31 -3.50 -5.12
CA TYR A 88 -11.13 -2.67 -3.93
C TYR A 88 -11.72 -1.25 -4.12
N PRO A 89 -13.03 -1.12 -4.39
CA PRO A 89 -13.64 0.14 -4.82
C PRO A 89 -13.52 1.24 -3.76
N ASN A 90 -13.67 0.89 -2.47
CA ASN A 90 -13.56 1.84 -1.37
C ASN A 90 -12.12 2.34 -1.18
N LEU A 91 -11.14 1.46 -1.36
CA LEU A 91 -9.71 1.83 -1.27
C LEU A 91 -9.34 2.77 -2.41
N THR A 92 -9.73 2.44 -3.64
CA THR A 92 -9.52 3.32 -4.80
C THR A 92 -10.21 4.67 -4.61
N ARG A 93 -11.47 4.68 -4.15
CA ARG A 93 -12.19 5.94 -3.90
C ARG A 93 -11.51 6.78 -2.83
N MET A 94 -11.07 6.17 -1.72
CA MET A 94 -10.32 6.89 -0.68
C MET A 94 -9.04 7.51 -1.25
N LEU A 95 -8.24 6.76 -2.01
CA LEU A 95 -7.00 7.25 -2.61
C LEU A 95 -7.27 8.38 -3.62
N HIS A 96 -8.35 8.30 -4.41
CA HIS A 96 -8.75 9.35 -5.34
C HIS A 96 -9.22 10.62 -4.60
N THR A 97 -10.08 10.46 -3.58
CA THR A 97 -10.58 11.55 -2.74
C THR A 97 -9.44 12.28 -2.02
N LEU A 98 -8.36 11.56 -1.68
CA LEU A 98 -7.22 12.09 -0.95
C LEU A 98 -6.02 12.40 -1.85
N ALA A 99 -6.14 12.30 -3.17
CA ALA A 99 -5.01 12.44 -4.10
C ALA A 99 -4.26 13.78 -3.99
N ASN A 100 -4.96 14.85 -3.60
CA ASN A 100 -4.40 16.18 -3.38
C ASN A 100 -4.07 16.48 -1.91
N HIS A 101 -4.22 15.49 -1.01
CA HIS A 101 -3.90 15.68 0.39
C HIS A 101 -2.39 15.85 0.53
N SER A 102 -1.95 16.92 1.20
CA SER A 102 -0.54 17.28 1.41
C SER A 102 0.31 16.24 2.14
N ALA A 103 -0.31 15.16 2.62
CA ALA A 103 0.34 14.05 3.31
C ALA A 103 0.67 12.89 2.35
N LEU A 104 0.09 12.88 1.16
CA LEU A 104 0.56 12.04 0.07
C LEU A 104 1.74 12.78 -0.60
N PRO A 105 2.88 12.12 -0.85
CA PRO A 105 3.89 12.70 -1.71
C PRO A 105 3.23 13.01 -3.06
N THR A 106 3.29 14.28 -3.47
CA THR A 106 2.72 14.73 -4.74
C THR A 106 3.38 13.94 -5.87
N GLY A 107 2.63 12.98 -6.40
CA GLY A 107 2.96 12.31 -7.65
C GLY A 107 3.45 10.87 -7.53
N THR A 108 3.10 10.17 -8.61
CA THR A 108 3.75 8.98 -9.15
C THR A 108 3.27 7.64 -8.60
N SER A 109 2.23 7.16 -9.27
CA SER A 109 2.20 5.78 -9.78
C SER A 109 3.63 5.34 -10.13
N THR A 110 4.26 4.59 -9.24
CA THR A 110 5.63 4.06 -9.37
C THR A 110 5.73 2.96 -10.44
N LEU A 111 4.63 2.65 -11.15
CA LEU A 111 4.63 1.77 -12.30
C LEU A 111 5.23 2.40 -13.56
N ALA A 112 5.38 3.73 -13.62
CA ALA A 112 6.16 4.38 -14.67
C ALA A 112 7.68 4.21 -14.49
N ALA A 113 8.15 3.85 -13.28
CA ALA A 113 9.57 3.72 -12.97
C ALA A 113 10.20 2.37 -13.42
N SER A 114 9.43 1.50 -14.08
CA SER A 114 9.91 0.19 -14.54
C SER A 114 10.35 0.13 -16.01
N GLY A 115 10.63 1.24 -16.72
CA GLY A 115 11.12 1.04 -18.08
C GLY A 115 11.57 2.15 -19.01
N ILE A 116 11.70 3.43 -18.63
CA ILE A 116 12.39 4.42 -19.48
C ILE A 116 13.21 5.38 -18.60
N GLY A 117 14.50 5.49 -18.89
CA GLY A 117 15.51 5.99 -17.97
C GLY A 117 15.58 7.50 -17.70
N ARG A 118 16.54 7.78 -16.81
CA ARG A 118 17.18 9.05 -16.36
C ARG A 118 16.56 9.77 -15.17
N ASP A 119 17.34 9.72 -14.09
CA ASP A 119 17.66 10.77 -13.12
C ASP A 119 16.59 11.84 -12.87
N SER A 120 15.90 11.69 -11.73
CA SER A 120 15.27 12.79 -11.03
C SER A 120 15.64 12.71 -9.55
N PRO A 121 16.35 13.71 -9.00
CA PRO A 121 16.65 13.78 -7.57
C PRO A 121 15.39 14.31 -6.86
N GLY A 122 14.74 13.45 -6.06
CA GLY A 122 13.59 13.88 -5.26
C GLY A 122 12.57 12.80 -4.89
N SER A 123 12.80 11.53 -5.28
CA SER A 123 11.88 10.44 -4.94
C SER A 123 12.03 10.04 -3.47
N ARG A 124 11.34 10.75 -2.57
CA ARG A 124 11.02 10.25 -1.23
C ARG A 124 9.89 9.23 -1.36
N ILE A 125 10.23 8.08 -1.94
CA ILE A 125 9.44 6.86 -1.84
C ILE A 125 9.23 6.62 -0.34
N CYS A 126 7.98 6.34 0.07
CA CYS A 126 7.65 5.89 1.42
C CYS A 126 8.55 4.69 1.72
N SER A 127 9.69 4.94 2.36
CA SER A 127 10.73 3.96 2.55
C SER A 127 10.22 2.97 3.58
N ARG A 128 10.37 1.67 3.29
CA ARG A 128 10.09 0.57 4.20
C ARG A 128 10.53 0.93 5.63
N PRO A 129 9.71 0.72 6.67
CA PRO A 129 10.28 0.58 8.00
C PRO A 129 11.19 -0.65 7.96
N THR A 130 12.50 -0.43 8.14
CA THR A 130 13.51 -1.48 8.25
C THR A 130 13.12 -2.37 9.43
N SER A 131 12.44 -3.49 9.13
CA SER A 131 12.21 -4.54 10.12
C SER A 131 13.55 -5.20 10.37
N VAL A 132 14.15 -4.85 11.51
CA VAL A 132 15.35 -5.51 12.04
C VAL A 132 14.99 -6.98 12.26
N ARG A 133 15.57 -7.88 11.45
CA ARG A 133 15.47 -9.33 11.67
C ARG A 133 16.05 -9.65 13.05
N PRO A 134 15.35 -10.38 13.94
CA PRO A 134 16.02 -11.07 15.02
C PRO A 134 16.78 -12.26 14.43
N ALA A 135 18.07 -12.36 14.78
CA ALA A 135 18.92 -13.48 14.45
C ALA A 135 18.38 -14.77 15.09
N PHE A 136 18.00 -15.75 14.27
CA PHE A 136 17.77 -17.11 14.73
C PHE A 136 19.12 -17.74 15.05
N ALA A 137 19.42 -17.89 16.34
CA ALA A 137 20.51 -18.75 16.82
C ALA A 137 20.04 -20.22 16.81
N ARG A 138 20.86 -21.10 16.20
CA ARG A 138 20.72 -22.57 16.29
C ARG A 138 20.92 -23.02 17.75
N PRO A 139 20.09 -23.91 18.30
CA PRO A 139 20.53 -24.73 19.42
C PRO A 139 21.42 -25.87 18.90
N ALA A 140 22.54 -26.06 19.61
CA ALA A 140 23.44 -27.19 19.44
C ALA A 140 22.72 -28.50 19.80
N ALA A 141 22.91 -29.53 18.95
CA ALA A 141 22.55 -30.89 19.30
C ALA A 141 23.49 -31.35 20.43
N GLY A 142 22.91 -31.69 21.58
CA GLY A 142 23.59 -32.38 22.67
C GLY A 142 23.51 -33.88 22.48
N ASP A 143 24.62 -34.54 22.81
CA ASP A 143 24.85 -35.98 22.77
C ASP A 143 23.83 -36.79 23.59
N GLY A 144 23.52 -37.98 23.06
CA GLY A 144 22.85 -39.09 23.74
C GLY A 144 23.20 -40.39 23.05
#